data_AF-A0A1Q2CH23-F1
#
_entry.id   AF-A0A1Q2CH23-F1
#
_cell.length_a   1.000
_cell.length_b   1.000
_cell.length_c   1.000
_cell.angle_alpha   90.00
_cell.angle_beta   90.00
_cell.angle_gamma   90.00
#
_symmetry.space_group_name_H-M   'P 1'
#
loop_
_entity.id
_entity.type
_entity.pdbx_description
1 polymer ?
#
loop_
_entity_poly.entity_id
_entity_poly.type
_entity_poly.pdbx_seq_one_letter_code
_entity_poly.pdbx_strand_id
1 'polypeptide(L)'
;MRPHLVERHDLAADAFLLAGLIFLIGILIQTFAVFGFDGEATLSMWTELIGMAAIVVAVIGAPLAVWVLHGHHLKIRDALGALLGLVVGGVAGIAVFFLVFQLWRFVPAVFDRDQYGPLDLGILMALAAAGFLVWPVKRAIVDLRGERRQVRVDGVRIGALAALVAVVLVSVFLGQAEVGLWLVPIGAGAAMAIIGAELIEGRLARKSVATV
;
A
#
# COMPACT_ATOMS: atom_id res chain seq x y z
N MET A 1 -9.63 -18.35 12.80
CA MET A 1 -9.93 -17.65 11.54
C MET A 1 -9.92 -18.67 10.42
N ARG A 2 -10.82 -18.61 9.42
CA ARG A 2 -10.87 -19.63 8.34
C ARG A 2 -9.59 -19.53 7.49
N PRO A 3 -8.96 -20.64 7.04
CA PRO A 3 -7.66 -20.62 6.36
C PRO A 3 -7.57 -19.64 5.17
N HIS A 4 -8.61 -19.60 4.32
CA HIS A 4 -8.68 -18.70 3.16
C HIS A 4 -8.77 -17.20 3.52
N LEU A 5 -9.30 -16.85 4.70
CA LEU A 5 -9.34 -15.45 5.15
C LEU A 5 -7.97 -14.96 5.59
N VAL A 6 -7.17 -15.89 6.13
CA VAL A 6 -5.82 -15.63 6.60
C VAL A 6 -4.90 -15.37 5.42
N GLU A 7 -4.94 -16.25 4.41
CA GLU A 7 -4.17 -16.11 3.17
C GLU A 7 -4.50 -14.82 2.42
N ARG A 8 -5.79 -14.49 2.26
CA ARG A 8 -6.22 -13.23 1.64
C ARG A 8 -5.69 -11.99 2.35
N HIS A 9 -5.68 -12.01 3.68
CA HIS A 9 -5.18 -10.89 4.47
C HIS A 9 -3.67 -10.71 4.28
N ASP A 10 -2.91 -11.81 4.22
CA ASP A 10 -1.47 -11.76 3.97
C ASP A 10 -1.17 -11.20 2.57
N LEU A 11 -1.88 -11.67 1.53
CA LEU A 11 -1.75 -11.15 0.16
C LEU A 11 -2.04 -9.65 0.09
N ALA A 12 -3.12 -9.20 0.75
CA ALA A 12 -3.51 -7.79 0.77
C ALA A 12 -2.46 -6.94 1.50
N ALA A 13 -1.89 -7.44 2.60
CA ALA A 13 -0.82 -6.77 3.34
C ALA A 13 0.48 -6.68 2.53
N ASP A 14 0.84 -7.73 1.78
CA ASP A 14 2.01 -7.69 0.91
C ASP A 14 1.83 -6.70 -0.23
N ALA A 15 0.62 -6.60 -0.79
CA ALA A 15 0.34 -5.63 -1.84
C ALA A 15 0.39 -4.21 -1.29
N PHE A 16 -0.11 -3.98 -0.07
CA PHE A 16 0.03 -2.70 0.62
C PHE A 16 1.49 -2.30 0.78
N LEU A 17 2.33 -3.21 1.30
CA LEU A 17 3.75 -2.95 1.54
C LEU A 17 4.54 -2.74 0.25
N LEU A 18 4.32 -3.57 -0.77
CA LEU A 18 4.99 -3.43 -2.06
C LEU A 18 4.55 -2.18 -2.81
N ALA A 19 3.26 -1.79 -2.73
CA ALA A 19 2.79 -0.55 -3.32
C ALA A 19 3.45 0.66 -2.66
N GLY A 20 3.54 0.65 -1.32
CA GLY A 20 4.29 1.66 -0.59
C GLY A 20 5.75 1.74 -1.05
N LEU A 21 6.43 0.58 -1.15
CA LEU A 21 7.82 0.54 -1.58
C LEU A 21 8.03 1.03 -3.02
N ILE A 22 7.19 0.61 -3.97
CA ILE A 22 7.26 1.06 -5.36
C ILE A 22 7.00 2.56 -5.46
N PHE A 23 6.01 3.07 -4.71
CA PHE A 23 5.74 4.50 -4.67
C PHE A 23 6.93 5.28 -4.11
N LEU A 24 7.55 4.81 -3.02
CA LEU A 24 8.76 5.43 -2.48
C LEU A 24 9.91 5.47 -3.48
N ILE A 25 10.13 4.40 -4.24
CA ILE A 25 11.13 4.38 -5.30
C ILE A 25 10.82 5.44 -6.35
N GLY A 26 9.56 5.57 -6.75
CA GLY A 26 9.12 6.61 -7.67
C GLY A 26 9.36 8.03 -7.15
N ILE A 27 9.05 8.29 -5.88
CA ILE A 27 9.35 9.57 -5.22
C ILE A 27 10.86 9.83 -5.20
N LEU A 28 11.68 8.84 -4.85
CA LEU A 28 13.14 8.99 -4.88
C LEU A 28 13.65 9.34 -6.28
N ILE A 29 13.16 8.64 -7.31
CA ILE A 29 13.50 8.95 -8.72
C ILE A 29 13.09 10.37 -9.08
N GLN A 30 11.87 10.79 -8.69
CA GLN A 30 11.39 12.14 -8.91
C GLN A 30 12.29 13.17 -8.20
N THR A 31 12.66 12.92 -6.95
CA THR A 31 13.57 13.78 -6.18
C THR A 31 14.95 13.87 -6.82
N PHE A 32 15.54 12.76 -7.25
CA PHE A 32 16.83 12.76 -7.95
C PHE A 32 16.76 13.49 -9.28
N ALA A 33 15.66 13.35 -10.03
CA ALA A 33 15.46 14.13 -11.25
C ALA A 33 15.40 15.63 -10.95
N VAL A 34 14.74 16.04 -9.85
CA VAL A 34 14.69 17.44 -9.43
C VAL A 34 16.08 18.02 -9.16
N PHE A 35 16.91 17.30 -8.42
CA PHE A 35 18.27 17.78 -8.10
C PHE A 35 19.29 17.59 -9.22
N GLY A 36 19.03 16.69 -10.18
CA GLY A 36 19.96 16.36 -11.26
C GLY A 36 19.77 17.20 -12.54
N PHE A 37 18.61 17.84 -12.71
CA PHE A 37 18.30 18.68 -13.85
C PHE A 37 18.14 20.14 -13.39
N ASP A 38 19.18 20.95 -13.54
CA ASP A 38 19.14 22.40 -13.28
C ASP A 38 18.26 23.10 -14.34
N GLY A 39 16.98 23.41 -14.02
CA GLY A 39 16.11 24.17 -14.93
C GLY A 39 14.69 24.41 -14.41
N GLU A 40 14.45 25.59 -13.84
CA GLU A 40 13.25 25.95 -13.05
C GLU A 40 11.88 25.88 -13.75
N ALA A 41 11.77 25.65 -15.07
CA ALA A 41 10.49 25.73 -15.79
C ALA A 41 10.04 24.45 -16.53
N THR A 42 10.95 23.59 -16.99
CA THR A 42 10.59 22.33 -17.66
C THR A 42 10.42 21.17 -16.68
N LEU A 43 10.86 21.32 -15.43
CA LEU A 43 10.78 20.28 -14.42
C LEU A 43 9.38 20.01 -13.87
N SER A 44 8.43 20.96 -13.90
CA SER A 44 7.13 20.74 -13.25
C SER A 44 6.30 19.64 -13.93
N MET A 45 6.20 19.65 -15.27
CA MET A 45 5.42 18.64 -15.98
C MET A 45 6.06 17.24 -15.88
N TRP A 46 7.38 17.14 -16.00
CA TRP A 46 8.07 15.84 -15.90
C TRP A 46 7.99 15.25 -14.50
N THR A 47 8.09 16.08 -13.46
CA THR A 47 7.97 15.62 -12.08
C THR A 47 6.55 15.17 -11.76
N GLU A 48 5.53 15.89 -12.23
CA GLU A 48 4.13 15.46 -12.14
C GLU A 48 3.89 14.13 -12.86
N LEU A 49 4.39 13.98 -14.09
CA LEU A 49 4.27 12.73 -14.85
C LEU A 49 4.95 11.55 -14.16
N ILE A 50 6.15 11.75 -13.59
CA ILE A 50 6.85 10.71 -12.82
C ILE A 50 6.03 10.35 -11.57
N GLY A 51 5.49 11.34 -10.85
CA GLY A 51 4.65 11.10 -9.68
C GLY A 51 3.39 10.31 -10.01
N MET A 52 2.67 10.70 -11.08
CA MET A 52 1.49 9.97 -11.56
C MET A 52 1.84 8.55 -12.01
N ALA A 53 2.93 8.39 -12.76
CA ALA A 53 3.41 7.08 -13.19
C ALA A 53 3.77 6.20 -12.00
N ALA A 54 4.44 6.75 -10.98
CA ALA A 54 4.78 6.03 -9.75
C ALA A 54 3.53 5.53 -9.01
N ILE A 55 2.48 6.34 -8.92
CA ILE A 55 1.20 5.93 -8.33
C ILE A 55 0.58 4.79 -9.13
N VAL A 56 0.46 4.94 -10.46
CA VAL A 56 -0.14 3.90 -11.32
C VAL A 56 0.65 2.59 -11.23
N VAL A 57 1.98 2.66 -11.30
CA VAL A 57 2.86 1.49 -11.19
C VAL A 57 2.81 0.88 -9.79
N ALA A 58 2.71 1.66 -8.71
CA ALA A 58 2.53 1.14 -7.36
C ALA A 58 1.21 0.39 -7.21
N VAL A 59 0.13 1.02 -7.66
CA VAL A 59 -1.25 0.52 -7.51
C VAL A 59 -1.50 -0.73 -8.35
N ILE A 60 -0.94 -0.81 -9.56
CA ILE A 60 -1.12 -1.96 -10.47
C ILE A 60 0.01 -2.97 -10.31
N GLY A 61 1.25 -2.50 -10.23
CA GLY A 61 2.45 -3.34 -10.18
C GLY A 61 2.57 -4.11 -8.87
N ALA A 62 2.18 -3.54 -7.72
CA ALA A 62 2.26 -4.26 -6.46
C ALA A 62 1.33 -5.48 -6.39
N PRO A 63 0.02 -5.40 -6.74
CA PRO A 63 -0.82 -6.58 -6.80
C PRO A 63 -0.29 -7.65 -7.75
N LEU A 64 0.23 -7.26 -8.93
CA LEU A 64 0.83 -8.19 -9.88
C LEU A 64 2.09 -8.86 -9.30
N ALA A 65 2.96 -8.08 -8.64
CA ALA A 65 4.15 -8.59 -8.00
C ALA A 65 3.81 -9.59 -6.89
N VAL A 66 2.80 -9.30 -6.06
CA VAL A 66 2.30 -10.23 -5.04
C VAL A 66 1.76 -11.52 -5.66
N TRP A 67 0.97 -11.40 -6.73
CA TRP A 67 0.40 -12.55 -7.45
C TRP A 67 1.50 -13.50 -7.93
N VAL A 68 2.56 -12.94 -8.52
CA VAL A 68 3.73 -13.69 -8.99
C VAL A 68 4.55 -14.26 -7.83
N LEU A 69 4.77 -13.48 -6.76
CA LEU A 69 5.54 -13.91 -5.59
C LEU A 69 4.89 -15.10 -4.87
N HIS A 70 3.57 -15.17 -4.87
CA HIS A 70 2.79 -16.26 -4.27
C HIS A 70 2.49 -17.41 -5.25
N GLY A 71 2.97 -17.33 -6.49
CA GLY A 71 2.83 -18.40 -7.48
C GLY A 71 1.44 -18.54 -8.09
N HIS A 72 0.59 -17.50 -8.01
CA HIS A 72 -0.71 -17.51 -8.65
C HIS A 72 -0.59 -17.19 -10.15
N HIS A 73 -1.42 -17.82 -10.97
CA HIS A 73 -1.55 -17.51 -12.40
C HIS A 73 -2.63 -16.44 -12.60
N LEU A 74 -2.29 -15.35 -13.29
CA LEU A 74 -3.24 -14.30 -13.64
C LEU A 74 -4.21 -14.78 -14.71
N LYS A 75 -5.49 -14.92 -14.37
CA LYS A 75 -6.57 -15.08 -15.34
C LYS A 75 -7.21 -13.72 -15.58
N ILE A 76 -7.83 -13.56 -16.75
CA ILE A 76 -8.55 -12.31 -17.09
C ILE A 76 -9.63 -11.94 -16.08
N ARG A 77 -10.23 -12.94 -15.43
CA ARG A 77 -11.24 -12.78 -14.39
C ARG A 77 -10.66 -12.16 -13.12
N ASP A 78 -9.45 -12.56 -12.76
CA ASP A 78 -8.74 -12.05 -11.58
C ASP A 78 -8.36 -10.60 -11.84
N ALA A 79 -7.94 -10.28 -13.07
CA ALA A 79 -7.68 -8.90 -13.50
C ALA A 79 -8.94 -8.03 -13.44
N LEU A 80 -10.11 -8.53 -13.86
CA LEU A 80 -11.39 -7.81 -13.70
C LEU A 80 -11.76 -7.63 -12.22
N GLY A 81 -11.50 -8.64 -11.39
CA GLY A 81 -11.72 -8.54 -9.94
C GLY A 81 -10.81 -7.53 -9.29
N ALA A 82 -9.53 -7.50 -9.68
CA ALA A 82 -8.56 -6.51 -9.25
C ALA A 82 -8.98 -5.10 -9.66
N LEU A 83 -9.45 -4.92 -10.90
CA LEU A 83 -9.96 -3.64 -11.38
C LEU A 83 -11.19 -3.18 -10.58
N LEU A 84 -12.16 -4.06 -10.34
CA LEU A 84 -13.32 -3.73 -9.52
C LEU A 84 -12.95 -3.42 -8.07
N GLY A 85 -12.06 -4.23 -7.50
CA GLY A 85 -11.49 -4.00 -6.17
C GLY A 85 -10.79 -2.65 -6.07
N LEU A 86 -10.04 -2.28 -7.11
CA LEU A 86 -9.38 -1.00 -7.22
C LEU A 86 -10.36 0.17 -7.32
N VAL A 87 -11.37 0.08 -8.18
CA VAL A 87 -12.36 1.15 -8.35
C VAL A 87 -13.16 1.33 -7.06
N VAL A 88 -13.70 0.25 -6.50
CA VAL A 88 -14.48 0.30 -5.26
C VAL A 88 -13.61 0.73 -4.09
N GLY A 89 -12.41 0.16 -3.97
CA GLY A 89 -11.44 0.49 -2.92
C GLY A 89 -10.91 1.90 -3.02
N GLY A 90 -10.69 2.41 -4.23
CA GLY A 90 -10.27 3.79 -4.49
C GLY A 90 -11.37 4.78 -4.13
N VAL A 91 -12.60 4.56 -4.59
CA VAL A 91 -13.75 5.43 -4.23
C VAL A 91 -14.01 5.40 -2.72
N ALA A 92 -14.06 4.21 -2.11
CA ALA A 92 -14.27 4.08 -0.67
C ALA A 92 -13.10 4.64 0.13
N GLY A 93 -11.86 4.39 -0.30
CA GLY A 93 -10.65 4.88 0.35
C GLY A 93 -10.54 6.40 0.32
N ILE A 94 -10.83 7.02 -0.83
CA ILE A 94 -10.92 8.49 -0.96
C ILE A 94 -12.03 9.02 -0.05
N ALA A 95 -13.22 8.43 -0.06
CA ALA A 95 -14.33 8.87 0.79
C ALA A 95 -13.99 8.77 2.28
N VAL A 96 -13.38 7.66 2.72
CA VAL A 96 -12.92 7.46 4.11
C VAL A 96 -11.81 8.45 4.45
N PHE A 97 -10.84 8.66 3.57
CA PHE A 97 -9.78 9.64 3.78
C PHE A 97 -10.34 11.04 3.97
N PHE A 98 -11.24 11.49 3.08
CA PHE A 98 -11.89 12.79 3.22
C PHE A 98 -12.72 12.88 4.50
N LEU A 99 -13.46 11.83 4.86
CA LEU A 99 -14.20 11.80 6.11
C LEU A 99 -13.26 11.96 7.31
N VAL A 100 -12.18 11.17 7.38
CA VAL A 100 -11.19 11.24 8.46
C VAL A 100 -10.51 12.61 8.48
N PHE A 101 -10.14 13.15 7.32
CA PHE A 101 -9.57 14.47 7.19
C PHE A 101 -10.51 15.55 7.75
N GLN A 102 -11.81 15.51 7.41
CA GLN A 102 -12.77 16.47 7.93
C GLN A 102 -12.98 16.31 9.44
N LEU A 103 -13.07 15.07 9.94
CA LEU A 103 -13.18 14.81 11.38
C LEU A 103 -11.94 15.29 12.14
N TRP A 104 -10.75 15.08 11.57
CA TRP A 104 -9.48 15.51 12.14
C TRP A 104 -9.40 17.03 12.36
N ARG A 105 -10.07 17.84 11.53
CA ARG A 105 -10.11 19.31 11.71
C ARG A 105 -10.79 19.74 13.01
N PHE A 106 -11.65 18.90 13.59
CA PHE A 106 -12.31 19.15 14.88
C PHE A 106 -11.51 18.62 16.08
N VAL A 107 -10.46 17.84 15.84
CA VAL A 107 -9.57 17.37 16.91
C VAL A 107 -8.61 18.52 17.26
N PRO A 108 -8.47 18.90 18.55
CA PRO A 108 -7.47 19.85 18.98
C PRO A 108 -6.08 19.43 18.49
N ALA A 109 -5.34 20.36 17.89
CA ALA A 109 -4.01 20.08 17.37
C ALA A 109 -3.07 19.71 18.53
N VAL A 110 -2.37 18.59 18.41
CA VAL A 110 -1.34 18.19 19.40
C VAL A 110 0.00 18.82 19.03
N PHE A 111 0.28 18.95 17.72
CA PHE A 111 1.44 19.66 17.19
C PHE A 111 1.03 20.96 16.50
N ASP A 112 1.96 21.91 16.46
CA ASP A 112 1.78 23.15 15.70
C ASP A 112 1.63 22.82 14.21
N ARG A 113 0.43 23.06 13.66
CA ARG A 113 0.08 22.73 12.28
C ARG A 113 0.79 23.65 11.27
N ASP A 114 1.16 24.86 11.67
CA ASP A 114 1.85 25.80 10.80
C ASP A 114 3.32 25.39 10.62
N GLN A 115 3.90 24.74 11.63
CA GLN A 115 5.28 24.27 11.59
C GLN A 115 5.44 22.83 11.06
N TYR A 116 4.53 21.92 11.42
CA TYR A 116 4.68 20.48 11.18
C TYR A 116 3.66 19.90 10.18
N GLY A 117 2.77 20.75 9.65
CA GLY A 117 1.71 20.31 8.76
C GLY A 117 0.73 19.34 9.44
N PRO A 118 0.11 18.41 8.69
CA PRO A 118 -0.87 17.47 9.24
C PRO A 118 -0.21 16.27 9.95
N LEU A 119 0.81 16.49 10.78
CA LEU A 119 1.57 15.43 11.46
C LEU A 119 0.66 14.52 12.30
N ASP A 120 -0.30 15.11 13.04
CA ASP A 120 -1.32 14.38 13.80
C ASP A 120 -2.10 13.36 12.94
N LEU A 121 -2.48 13.79 11.73
CA LEU A 121 -3.18 12.94 10.76
C LEU A 121 -2.25 11.86 10.21
N GLY A 122 -0.98 12.20 9.95
CA GLY A 122 0.05 11.24 9.57
C GLY A 122 0.24 10.14 10.61
N ILE A 123 0.30 10.51 11.90
CA ILE A 123 0.37 9.55 13.03
C ILE A 123 -0.87 8.66 13.05
N LEU A 124 -2.07 9.23 12.91
CA LEU A 124 -3.31 8.45 12.87
C LEU A 124 -3.31 7.42 11.73
N MET A 125 -2.88 7.83 10.54
CA MET A 125 -2.77 6.95 9.37
C MET A 125 -1.70 5.86 9.57
N ALA A 126 -0.57 6.20 10.18
CA ALA A 126 0.49 5.25 10.52
C ALA A 126 -0.01 4.19 11.53
N LEU A 127 -0.78 4.60 12.54
CA LEU A 127 -1.40 3.68 13.49
C LEU A 127 -2.42 2.75 12.82
N ALA A 128 -3.24 3.27 11.90
CA ALA A 128 -4.18 2.46 11.13
C ALA A 128 -3.44 1.42 10.27
N ALA A 129 -2.38 1.84 9.56
CA ALA A 129 -1.54 0.95 8.77
C ALA A 129 -0.83 -0.10 9.65
N ALA A 130 -0.31 0.30 10.81
CA ALA A 130 0.29 -0.62 11.78
C ALA A 130 -0.73 -1.66 12.26
N GLY A 131 -1.95 -1.24 12.62
CA GLY A 131 -3.03 -2.14 13.02
C GLY A 131 -3.37 -3.17 11.94
N PHE A 132 -3.40 -2.76 10.68
CA PHE A 132 -3.58 -3.65 9.53
C PHE A 132 -2.41 -4.64 9.36
N LEU A 133 -1.18 -4.19 9.57
CA LEU A 133 0.04 -4.98 9.32
C LEU A 133 0.49 -5.86 10.49
N VAL A 134 0.02 -5.62 11.73
CA VAL A 134 0.49 -6.33 12.93
C VAL A 134 0.40 -7.85 12.79
N TRP A 135 -0.71 -8.38 12.29
CA TRP A 135 -0.91 -9.81 12.14
C TRP A 135 0.03 -10.47 11.11
N PRO A 136 0.08 -10.03 9.84
CA PRO A 136 0.94 -10.62 8.81
C PRO A 136 2.43 -10.47 9.15
N VAL A 137 2.81 -9.36 9.80
CA VAL A 137 4.18 -9.16 10.28
C VAL A 137 4.53 -10.13 11.40
N LYS A 138 3.65 -10.29 12.40
CA LYS A 138 3.85 -11.27 13.48
C LYS A 138 4.02 -12.67 12.91
N ARG A 139 3.20 -13.07 11.93
CA ARG A 139 3.31 -14.39 11.30
C ARG A 139 4.60 -14.57 10.51
N ALA A 140 5.01 -13.58 9.73
CA ALA A 140 6.29 -13.60 9.03
C ALA A 140 7.47 -13.78 10.01
N ILE A 141 7.47 -13.04 11.13
CA ILE A 141 8.52 -13.17 12.16
C ILE A 141 8.53 -14.59 12.76
N VAL A 142 7.36 -15.16 13.05
CA VAL A 142 7.24 -16.50 13.61
C VAL A 142 7.68 -17.57 12.59
N ASP A 143 7.28 -17.46 11.32
CA ASP A 143 7.68 -18.41 10.28
C ASP A 143 9.19 -18.39 10.03
N LEU A 144 9.78 -17.19 9.90
CA LEU A 144 11.23 -17.02 9.70
C LEU A 144 12.07 -17.58 10.87
N ARG A 145 11.55 -17.49 12.09
CA ARG A 145 12.19 -18.06 13.30
C ARG A 145 11.96 -19.56 13.46
N GLY A 146 10.89 -20.09 12.87
CA GLY A 146 10.44 -21.46 13.07
C GLY A 146 10.58 -22.31 11.81
N GLU A 147 9.43 -22.67 11.25
CA GLU A 147 9.30 -23.68 10.20
C GLU A 147 9.84 -23.24 8.84
N ARG A 148 10.01 -21.92 8.61
CA ARG A 148 10.59 -21.34 7.40
C ARG A 148 9.89 -21.82 6.13
N ARG A 149 8.57 -21.89 6.13
CA ARG A 149 7.78 -22.36 4.98
C ARG A 149 7.80 -21.35 3.83
N GLN A 150 7.82 -20.06 4.15
CA GLN A 150 7.66 -18.98 3.16
C GLN A 150 8.78 -17.94 3.23
N VAL A 151 10.03 -18.40 3.44
CA VAL A 151 11.22 -17.53 3.66
C VAL A 151 11.32 -16.36 2.68
N ARG A 152 11.07 -16.60 1.38
CA ARG A 152 11.19 -15.56 0.36
C ARG A 152 10.11 -14.48 0.53
N VAL A 153 8.85 -14.89 0.69
CA VAL A 153 7.72 -13.96 0.84
C VAL A 153 7.85 -13.19 2.16
N ASP A 154 8.12 -13.90 3.25
CA ASP A 154 8.27 -13.27 4.56
C ASP A 154 9.50 -12.35 4.62
N GLY A 155 10.60 -12.72 3.94
CA GLY A 155 11.75 -11.85 3.79
C GLY A 155 11.43 -10.55 3.03
N VAL A 156 10.68 -10.65 1.93
CA VAL A 156 10.20 -9.47 1.17
C VAL A 156 9.28 -8.61 2.03
N ARG A 157 8.32 -9.21 2.74
CA ARG A 157 7.38 -8.51 3.63
C ARG A 157 8.12 -7.70 4.70
N ILE A 158 9.05 -8.34 5.42
CA ILE A 158 9.82 -7.69 6.50
C ILE A 158 10.77 -6.65 5.94
N GLY A 159 11.43 -6.93 4.80
CA GLY A 159 12.30 -5.96 4.13
C GLY A 159 11.56 -4.71 3.66
N ALA A 160 10.40 -4.87 3.02
CA ALA A 160 9.56 -3.77 2.58
C ALA A 160 9.06 -2.93 3.76
N LEU A 161 8.60 -3.58 4.84
CA LEU A 161 8.21 -2.89 6.06
C LEU A 161 9.36 -2.07 6.66
N ALA A 162 10.55 -2.67 6.77
CA ALA A 162 11.71 -1.98 7.32
C ALA A 162 12.10 -0.75 6.48
N ALA A 163 12.09 -0.88 5.15
CA ALA A 163 12.35 0.23 4.24
C ALA A 163 11.32 1.35 4.39
N LEU A 164 10.02 1.01 4.46
CA LEU A 164 8.94 1.98 4.65
C LEU A 164 9.09 2.73 5.99
N VAL A 165 9.34 2.00 7.08
CA VAL A 165 9.55 2.61 8.40
C VAL A 165 10.76 3.54 8.39
N ALA A 166 11.88 3.10 7.81
CA ALA A 166 13.08 3.92 7.71
C ALA A 166 12.81 5.23 6.94
N VAL A 167 12.14 5.15 5.79
CA VAL A 167 11.82 6.34 5.00
C VAL A 167 10.84 7.26 5.73
N VAL A 168 9.78 6.73 6.36
CA VAL A 168 8.85 7.54 7.14
C VAL A 168 9.57 8.28 8.27
N LEU A 169 10.47 7.60 8.99
CA LEU A 169 11.26 8.24 10.05
C LEU A 169 12.15 9.36 9.49
N VAL A 170 12.89 9.09 8.42
CA VAL A 170 13.74 10.11 7.75
C VAL A 170 12.89 11.29 7.28
N SER A 171 11.74 11.04 6.65
CA SER A 171 10.81 12.08 6.20
C SER A 171 10.31 12.94 7.36
N VAL A 172 9.97 12.34 8.51
CA VAL A 172 9.56 13.10 9.71
C VAL A 172 10.72 13.97 10.23
N PHE A 173 11.95 13.44 10.30
CA PHE A 173 13.12 14.22 10.72
C PHE A 173 13.42 15.40 9.80
N LEU A 174 13.09 15.29 8.50
CA LEU A 174 13.26 16.35 7.50
C LEU A 174 12.04 17.29 7.39
N GLY A 175 11.01 17.12 8.23
CA GLY A 175 9.78 17.94 8.18
C GLY A 175 8.85 17.63 7.00
N GLN A 176 9.03 16.48 6.36
CA GLN A 176 8.29 16.02 5.16
C GLN A 176 7.32 14.87 5.50
N ALA A 177 6.59 14.99 6.61
CA ALA A 177 5.71 13.93 7.12
C ALA A 177 4.60 13.52 6.13
N GLU A 178 4.28 14.37 5.15
CA GLU A 178 3.26 14.13 4.12
C GLU A 178 3.55 12.91 3.25
N VAL A 179 4.83 12.56 3.03
CA VAL A 179 5.20 11.36 2.26
C VAL A 179 4.57 10.10 2.89
N GLY A 180 4.59 10.00 4.22
CA GLY A 180 3.97 8.91 4.97
C GLY A 180 2.45 8.87 4.83
N LEU A 181 1.82 10.05 4.70
CA LEU A 181 0.37 10.17 4.53
C LEU A 181 -0.10 9.58 3.21
N TRP A 182 0.64 9.83 2.12
CA TRP A 182 0.30 9.36 0.78
C TRP A 182 0.53 7.85 0.57
N LEU A 183 1.42 7.22 1.35
CA LEU A 183 1.65 5.77 1.28
C LEU A 183 0.39 4.97 1.61
N VAL A 184 -0.41 5.44 2.56
CA VAL A 184 -1.59 4.71 3.05
C VAL A 184 -2.68 4.54 1.98
N PRO A 185 -3.17 5.60 1.30
CA PRO A 185 -4.17 5.43 0.25
C PRO A 185 -3.65 4.61 -0.93
N ILE A 186 -2.37 4.74 -1.29
CA ILE A 186 -1.75 3.95 -2.37
C ILE A 186 -1.69 2.47 -2.00
N GLY A 187 -1.18 2.17 -0.80
CA GLY A 187 -1.15 0.81 -0.27
C GLY A 187 -2.54 0.21 -0.13
N ALA A 188 -3.51 0.99 0.35
CA ALA A 188 -4.91 0.55 0.47
C ALA A 188 -5.52 0.22 -0.89
N GLY A 189 -5.25 1.02 -1.93
CA GLY A 189 -5.67 0.74 -3.30
C GLY A 189 -5.16 -0.62 -3.79
N ALA A 190 -3.87 -0.89 -3.60
CA ALA A 190 -3.27 -2.17 -3.97
C ALA A 190 -3.85 -3.35 -3.17
N ALA A 191 -4.04 -3.19 -1.86
CA ALA A 191 -4.69 -4.20 -1.01
C ALA A 191 -6.12 -4.52 -1.47
N MET A 192 -6.88 -3.49 -1.85
CA MET A 192 -8.25 -3.67 -2.33
C MET A 192 -8.32 -4.33 -3.71
N ALA A 193 -7.32 -4.11 -4.57
CA ALA A 193 -7.19 -4.85 -5.82
C ALA A 193 -7.03 -6.36 -5.56
N ILE A 194 -6.16 -6.75 -4.62
CA ILE A 194 -6.02 -8.16 -4.21
C ILE A 194 -7.36 -8.73 -3.70
N ILE A 195 -8.02 -8.01 -2.79
CA ILE A 195 -9.30 -8.46 -2.22
C ILE A 195 -10.36 -8.65 -3.31
N GLY A 196 -10.41 -7.75 -4.30
CA GLY A 196 -11.34 -7.83 -5.42
C GLY A 196 -11.11 -9.07 -6.29
N ALA A 197 -9.85 -9.35 -6.66
CA ALA A 197 -9.47 -10.54 -7.43
C ALA A 197 -9.89 -11.83 -6.70
N GLU A 198 -9.53 -11.91 -5.42
CA GLU A 198 -9.84 -13.02 -4.51
C GLU A 198 -11.36 -13.26 -4.32
N LEU A 199 -12.16 -12.19 -4.33
CA LEU A 199 -13.63 -12.31 -4.21
C LEU A 199 -14.26 -12.93 -5.45
N ILE A 200 -13.74 -12.64 -6.64
CA ILE A 200 -14.22 -13.22 -7.89
C ILE A 200 -13.86 -14.70 -7.96
N GLU A 201 -12.60 -15.05 -7.68
CA GLU A 201 -12.15 -16.44 -7.71
C GLU A 201 -12.96 -17.32 -6.74
N GLY A 202 -13.15 -16.87 -5.49
CA GLY A 202 -13.92 -17.60 -4.49
C GLY A 202 -15.43 -17.69 -4.77
N ARG A 203 -16.02 -16.80 -5.59
CA ARG A 203 -17.42 -16.94 -6.03
C ARG A 203 -17.59 -18.01 -7.11
N LEU A 204 -16.62 -18.12 -8.01
CA LEU A 204 -16.66 -19.09 -9.10
C LEU A 204 -16.46 -20.52 -8.61
N ALA A 205 -15.51 -20.72 -7.70
CA ALA A 205 -15.27 -22.03 -7.08
C ALA A 205 -16.51 -22.56 -6.34
N ARG A 206 -17.32 -21.67 -5.74
CA ARG A 206 -18.59 -22.07 -5.10
C ARG A 206 -19.68 -22.42 -6.10
N LYS A 207 -19.76 -21.71 -7.24
CA LYS A 207 -20.74 -22.02 -8.29
C LYS A 207 -20.48 -23.38 -8.93
N SER A 208 -19.21 -23.75 -9.17
CA SER A 208 -18.87 -25.06 -9.77
C SER A 208 -19.23 -26.25 -8.87
N VAL A 209 -19.19 -26.08 -7.54
CA VAL A 209 -19.57 -27.14 -6.59
C VAL A 209 -21.09 -27.29 -6.50
N ALA A 210 -21.86 -26.21 -6.70
CA ALA A 210 -23.32 -26.25 -6.63
C ALA A 210 -23.99 -26.83 -7.90
N THR A 211 -23.22 -27.01 -8.97
CA THR A 211 -23.68 -27.57 -10.26
C THR A 211 -23.35 -29.07 -10.44
N VAL A 212 -22.81 -29.70 -9.40
CA VAL A 212 -22.52 -31.15 -9.32
C VAL A 212 -23.47 -31.76 -8.31
#